data_AF-A0A251XGI2-F1
#
_entry.id   AF-A0A251XGI2-F1
#
_cell.length_a   1.000
_cell.length_b   1.000
_cell.length_c   1.000
_cell.angle_alpha   90.00
_cell.angle_beta   90.00
_cell.angle_gamma   90.00
#
_symmetry.space_group_name_H-M   'P 1'
#
loop_
_entity.id
_entity.type
_entity.pdbx_description
1 polymer ?
#
loop_
_entity_poly.entity_id
_entity_poly.type
_entity_poly.pdbx_seq_one_letter_code
_entity_poly.pdbx_strand_id
1 'polypeptide(L)'
;MVALVLRLRLALLANAFRRSPWQVLGLVAAAVYGILVTVLAVGALAGLRDADVAAARTWSWPVRARRPRSLVVPLVLGTQDAMDPRRFALYGIEPRRLALALGVAAVVSVPGAVLVVVALTTVVTWARDPLTALVAVIAACAAVVTCVLVARISTVLSSVLLSTRRAREATGLTAGLVAVLLVPAVVALAQADLLDDGLRPARGVLGVVAWTPLGAAWSAPAAAVEGDAGAASGMLLVAVASAALLALAWVRLVPWALTAPDRAGGGRAQTGLGWFGRFGASPTGAVAARSVTYWIRDPRYRATLVLIPVLPLVLLIPLVIVDVDAHVLALVPLPVMALFLGWSVHNDTAHDHTAVWLHVVSGIRGVADRVGRIVPVLAIGIPLVALGAPSARSASATRPSCPPSSGSAEASSSPESGWRRSSPRASRIRRPVPGTAPSTRRRA
;
A
#
# COMPACT_ATOMS: atom_id res chain seq x y z
N MET A 1 11.14 32.97 -12.51
CA MET A 1 11.30 31.98 -11.42
C MET A 1 10.50 30.70 -11.67
N VAL A 2 9.15 30.72 -11.71
CA VAL A 2 8.33 29.50 -11.94
C VAL A 2 8.74 28.75 -13.21
N ALA A 3 8.90 29.45 -14.33
CA ALA A 3 9.36 28.86 -15.60
C ALA A 3 10.73 28.15 -15.48
N LEU A 4 11.65 28.68 -14.67
CA LEU A 4 12.97 28.08 -14.46
C LEU A 4 12.84 26.75 -13.68
N VAL A 5 12.05 26.75 -12.60
CA VAL A 5 11.78 25.54 -11.80
C VAL A 5 11.06 24.48 -12.64
N LEU A 6 10.14 24.90 -13.51
CA LEU A 6 9.48 24.00 -14.46
C LEU A 6 10.45 23.40 -15.48
N ARG A 7 11.34 24.22 -16.08
CA ARG A 7 12.39 23.72 -16.97
C ARG A 7 13.32 22.74 -16.26
N LEU A 8 13.70 23.04 -15.01
CA LEU A 8 14.48 22.13 -14.19
C LEU A 8 13.74 20.81 -13.93
N ARG A 9 12.45 20.85 -13.62
CA ARG A 9 11.61 19.67 -13.41
C ARG A 9 11.53 18.80 -14.66
N LEU A 10 11.30 19.39 -15.82
CA LEU A 10 11.27 18.69 -17.10
C LEU A 10 12.63 18.10 -17.45
N ALA A 11 13.73 18.83 -17.21
CA ALA A 11 15.08 18.32 -17.41
C ALA A 11 15.39 17.12 -16.51
N LEU A 12 14.94 17.13 -15.26
CA LEU A 12 15.09 16.00 -14.33
C LEU A 12 14.30 14.77 -14.79
N LEU A 13 13.08 14.96 -15.30
CA LEU A 13 12.27 13.87 -15.88
C LEU A 13 12.93 13.30 -17.14
N ALA A 14 13.41 14.16 -18.05
CA ALA A 14 14.13 13.73 -19.24
C ALA A 14 15.41 12.95 -18.90
N ASN A 15 16.15 13.42 -17.88
CA ASN A 15 17.39 12.76 -17.45
C ASN A 15 17.13 11.40 -16.76
N ALA A 16 15.92 11.12 -16.29
CA ALA A 16 15.56 9.81 -15.75
C ALA A 16 15.66 8.70 -16.82
N PHE A 17 15.39 9.02 -18.09
CA PHE A 17 15.49 8.10 -19.22
C PHE A 17 16.92 7.86 -19.70
N ARG A 18 17.89 8.65 -19.24
CA ARG A 18 19.31 8.51 -19.61
C ARG A 18 20.12 7.63 -18.66
N ARG A 19 19.44 6.99 -17.70
CA ARG A 19 20.10 6.16 -16.68
C ARG A 19 20.32 4.73 -17.16
N SER A 20 20.84 3.87 -16.28
CA SER A 20 21.12 2.47 -16.59
C SER A 20 19.90 1.77 -17.19
N PRO A 21 20.08 0.80 -18.11
CA PRO A 21 18.98 0.17 -18.85
C PRO A 21 17.92 -0.45 -17.94
N TRP A 22 18.34 -1.01 -16.81
CA TRP A 22 17.42 -1.55 -15.78
C TRP A 22 16.54 -0.48 -15.12
N GLN A 23 17.06 0.73 -14.91
CA GLN A 23 16.27 1.84 -14.37
C GLN A 23 15.28 2.38 -15.40
N VAL A 24 15.65 2.40 -16.67
CA VAL A 24 14.75 2.75 -17.78
C VAL A 24 13.65 1.71 -17.91
N LEU A 25 13.97 0.42 -17.85
CA LEU A 25 12.98 -0.65 -17.88
C LEU A 25 11.97 -0.52 -16.72
N GLY A 26 12.47 -0.27 -15.50
CA GLY A 26 11.60 -0.03 -14.34
C GLY A 26 10.70 1.20 -14.51
N LEU A 27 11.23 2.28 -15.10
CA LEU A 27 10.47 3.50 -15.41
C LEU A 27 9.39 3.25 -16.47
N VAL A 28 9.72 2.51 -17.54
CA VAL A 28 8.78 2.13 -18.60
C VAL A 28 7.69 1.23 -18.04
N ALA A 29 8.03 0.20 -17.26
CA ALA A 29 7.06 -0.67 -16.61
C ALA A 29 6.11 0.13 -15.69
N ALA A 30 6.65 1.07 -14.90
CA ALA A 30 5.83 1.95 -14.06
C ALA A 30 4.93 2.88 -14.89
N ALA A 31 5.40 3.38 -16.03
CA ALA A 31 4.60 4.20 -16.93
C ALA A 31 3.47 3.39 -17.59
N VAL A 32 3.76 2.20 -18.11
CA VAL A 32 2.76 1.28 -18.67
C VAL A 32 1.71 0.92 -17.61
N TYR A 33 2.15 0.62 -16.39
CA TYR A 33 1.26 0.36 -15.27
C TYR A 33 0.36 1.57 -14.96
N GLY A 34 0.94 2.79 -14.88
CA GLY A 34 0.17 4.01 -14.66
C GLY A 34 -0.85 4.28 -15.76
N ILE A 35 -0.50 4.01 -17.02
CA ILE A 35 -1.42 4.09 -18.16
C ILE A 35 -2.55 3.07 -17.99
N LEU A 36 -2.25 1.80 -17.70
CA LEU A 36 -3.25 0.77 -17.49
C LEU A 36 -4.25 1.16 -16.40
N VAL A 37 -3.76 1.63 -15.25
CA VAL A 37 -4.61 2.11 -14.14
C VAL A 37 -5.47 3.29 -14.57
N THR A 38 -4.91 4.22 -15.34
CA THR A 38 -5.66 5.38 -15.86
C THR A 38 -6.76 4.93 -16.81
N VAL A 39 -6.46 4.03 -17.74
CA VAL A 39 -7.44 3.47 -18.70
C VAL A 39 -8.56 2.74 -17.96
N LEU A 40 -8.23 1.93 -16.95
CA LEU A 40 -9.24 1.25 -16.14
C LEU A 40 -10.12 2.24 -15.36
N ALA A 41 -9.53 3.26 -14.75
CA ALA A 41 -10.27 4.30 -14.03
C ALA A 41 -11.18 5.11 -14.96
N VAL A 42 -10.67 5.49 -16.14
CA VAL A 42 -11.42 6.21 -17.17
C VAL A 42 -12.56 5.35 -17.71
N GLY A 43 -12.29 4.08 -18.02
CA GLY A 43 -13.30 3.13 -18.48
C GLY A 43 -14.41 2.90 -17.45
N ALA A 44 -14.04 2.76 -16.18
CA ALA A 44 -15.01 2.67 -15.09
C ALA A 44 -15.91 3.93 -15.02
N LEU A 45 -15.31 5.13 -15.02
CA LEU A 45 -16.04 6.41 -15.01
C LEU A 45 -16.95 6.59 -16.24
N ALA A 46 -16.46 6.26 -17.44
CA ALA A 46 -17.23 6.31 -18.68
C ALA A 46 -18.43 5.37 -18.62
N GLY A 47 -18.24 4.14 -18.14
CA GLY A 47 -19.33 3.18 -17.91
C GLY A 47 -20.40 3.72 -16.95
N LEU A 48 -20.02 4.56 -15.96
CA LEU A 48 -21.00 5.19 -15.07
C LEU A 48 -21.92 6.18 -15.80
N ARG A 49 -21.40 6.85 -16.83
CA ARG A 49 -22.16 7.82 -17.62
C ARG A 49 -23.21 7.12 -18.48
N ASP A 50 -22.87 5.99 -19.09
CA ASP A 50 -23.75 5.25 -19.98
C ASP A 50 -24.83 4.45 -19.23
N ALA A 51 -24.47 3.87 -18.08
CA ALA A 51 -25.41 3.14 -17.22
C ALA A 51 -26.61 3.99 -16.78
N ASP A 52 -26.40 5.29 -16.59
CA ASP A 52 -27.44 6.23 -16.19
C ASP A 52 -28.42 6.54 -17.33
N VAL A 53 -28.00 6.48 -18.60
CA VAL A 53 -28.87 6.64 -19.77
C VAL A 53 -29.72 5.39 -20.02
N ALA A 54 -29.17 4.21 -19.71
CA ALA A 54 -29.93 2.95 -19.73
C ALA A 54 -30.96 2.88 -18.59
N ALA A 55 -30.59 3.32 -17.38
CA ALA A 55 -31.51 3.41 -16.24
C ALA A 55 -32.60 4.48 -16.42
N ALA A 56 -32.29 5.59 -17.09
CA ALA A 56 -33.25 6.67 -17.39
C ALA A 56 -34.36 6.25 -18.37
N ARG A 57 -34.15 5.21 -19.18
CA ARG A 57 -35.17 4.70 -20.12
C ARG A 57 -36.19 3.75 -19.48
N THR A 58 -35.93 3.23 -18.28
CA THR A 58 -36.72 2.09 -17.76
C THR A 58 -37.57 2.40 -16.52
N TRP A 59 -37.37 3.48 -15.77
CA TRP A 59 -38.17 3.64 -14.54
C TRP A 59 -38.36 5.07 -14.04
N SER A 60 -39.62 5.48 -13.96
CA SER A 60 -40.16 6.55 -13.14
C SER A 60 -39.80 6.38 -11.65
N TRP A 61 -39.51 7.51 -10.98
CA TRP A 61 -39.35 7.74 -9.53
C TRP A 61 -40.34 6.95 -8.63
N PRO A 62 -40.03 6.55 -7.36
CA PRO A 62 -39.06 7.08 -6.38
C PRO A 62 -38.16 6.01 -5.73
N VAL A 63 -37.08 5.59 -6.38
CA VAL A 63 -36.02 4.77 -5.71
C VAL A 63 -34.66 5.41 -5.94
N ARG A 64 -34.62 6.75 -5.82
CA ARG A 64 -33.42 7.57 -6.06
C ARG A 64 -32.81 8.11 -4.77
N ALA A 65 -32.90 7.38 -3.66
CA ALA A 65 -32.25 7.79 -2.42
C ALA A 65 -31.29 6.70 -1.96
N ARG A 66 -30.00 7.06 -1.92
CA ARG A 66 -28.85 6.31 -1.37
C ARG A 66 -28.18 5.31 -2.31
N ARG A 67 -27.52 5.82 -3.34
CA ARG A 67 -26.35 5.15 -3.92
C ARG A 67 -25.12 6.05 -3.76
N PRO A 68 -24.23 5.85 -2.78
CA PRO A 68 -22.95 6.53 -2.82
C PRO A 68 -22.14 5.93 -3.97
N ARG A 69 -22.14 6.60 -5.13
CA ARG A 69 -21.29 6.26 -6.28
C ARG A 69 -19.91 6.92 -6.08
N SER A 70 -19.25 6.62 -4.96
CA SER A 70 -17.95 7.21 -4.63
C SER A 70 -16.81 6.31 -5.12
N LEU A 71 -16.06 6.81 -6.11
CA LEU A 71 -14.81 6.20 -6.53
C LEU A 71 -13.72 6.64 -5.56
N VAL A 72 -13.26 5.72 -4.70
CA VAL A 72 -12.08 5.95 -3.86
C VAL A 72 -10.84 5.72 -4.72
N VAL A 73 -10.21 6.81 -5.17
CA VAL A 73 -8.96 6.75 -5.93
C VAL A 73 -7.79 6.54 -4.94
N PRO A 74 -7.02 5.44 -5.04
CA PRO A 74 -5.90 5.19 -4.16
C PRO A 74 -4.71 6.11 -4.49
N LEU A 75 -4.19 6.77 -3.46
CA LEU A 75 -3.05 7.69 -3.57
C LEU A 75 -1.71 6.94 -3.48
N VAL A 76 -0.90 7.14 -4.51
CA VAL A 76 0.50 6.71 -4.56
C VAL A 76 1.35 7.78 -3.86
N LEU A 77 1.85 7.48 -2.66
CA LEU A 77 2.79 8.33 -1.94
C LEU A 77 4.20 7.75 -2.05
N GLY A 78 5.08 8.29 -2.89
CA GLY A 78 6.43 7.73 -2.92
C GLY A 78 7.51 8.49 -3.68
N THR A 79 8.68 8.49 -3.01
CA THR A 79 10.06 8.75 -3.48
C THR A 79 10.60 10.18 -3.38
N GLN A 80 11.92 10.25 -3.22
CA GLN A 80 12.73 11.46 -3.01
C GLN A 80 12.33 12.55 -4.00
N ASP A 81 11.75 13.65 -3.51
CA ASP A 81 11.53 14.77 -4.39
C ASP A 81 12.85 15.50 -4.62
N ALA A 82 13.29 15.51 -5.88
CA ALA A 82 14.48 16.22 -6.28
C ALA A 82 14.38 17.74 -6.00
N MET A 83 13.16 18.25 -5.82
CA MET A 83 12.85 19.65 -5.53
C MET A 83 12.46 19.87 -4.05
N ASP A 84 13.27 19.37 -3.11
CA ASP A 84 13.15 19.71 -1.68
C ASP A 84 13.42 21.22 -1.47
N PRO A 85 12.54 21.98 -0.80
CA PRO A 85 12.76 23.40 -0.48
C PRO A 85 14.16 23.69 0.10
N ARG A 86 14.71 22.79 0.92
CA ARG A 86 16.03 22.95 1.56
C ARG A 86 17.17 23.14 0.57
N ARG A 87 17.09 22.50 -0.61
CA ARG A 87 18.12 22.62 -1.65
C ARG A 87 18.18 24.02 -2.26
N PHE A 88 17.14 24.82 -2.05
CA PHE A 88 17.06 26.19 -2.53
C PHE A 88 17.50 27.22 -1.47
N ALA A 89 17.84 26.79 -0.25
CA ALA A 89 18.23 27.69 0.85
C ALA A 89 19.47 28.55 0.52
N LEU A 90 20.42 28.00 -0.23
CA LEU A 90 21.65 28.70 -0.62
C LEU A 90 21.43 29.83 -1.65
N TYR A 91 20.26 29.90 -2.29
CA TYR A 91 19.99 30.85 -3.38
C TYR A 91 19.24 32.12 -2.93
N GLY A 92 18.90 32.24 -1.64
CA GLY A 92 18.27 33.46 -1.09
C GLY A 92 16.92 33.84 -1.71
N ILE A 93 16.18 32.87 -2.28
CA ILE A 93 14.92 33.12 -2.99
C ILE A 93 13.81 33.47 -2.01
N GLU A 94 12.95 34.44 -2.35
CA GLU A 94 11.78 34.79 -1.55
C GLU A 94 10.89 33.55 -1.27
N PRO A 95 10.62 33.19 0.00
CA PRO A 95 9.98 31.94 0.37
C PRO A 95 8.59 31.72 -0.25
N ARG A 96 7.80 32.79 -0.40
CA ARG A 96 6.46 32.72 -1.01
C ARG A 96 6.53 32.37 -2.49
N ARG A 97 7.44 33.01 -3.24
CA ARG A 97 7.65 32.73 -4.68
C ARG A 97 8.19 31.31 -4.87
N LEU A 98 9.08 30.86 -3.98
CA LEU A 98 9.58 29.49 -3.99
C LEU A 98 8.47 28.48 -3.71
N ALA A 99 7.60 28.71 -2.72
CA ALA A 99 6.48 27.85 -2.40
C ALA A 99 5.52 27.68 -3.59
N LEU A 100 5.18 28.77 -4.28
CA LEU A 100 4.35 28.74 -5.49
C LEU A 100 5.04 27.99 -6.64
N ALA A 101 6.31 28.29 -6.91
CA ALA A 101 7.06 27.64 -7.99
C ALA A 101 7.18 26.12 -7.76
N LEU A 102 7.45 25.71 -6.52
CA LEU A 102 7.52 24.29 -6.14
C LEU A 102 6.15 23.60 -6.16
N GLY A 103 5.08 24.31 -5.78
CA GLY A 103 3.71 23.79 -5.84
C GLY A 103 3.27 23.51 -7.28
N VAL A 104 3.47 24.49 -8.18
CA VAL A 104 3.14 24.34 -9.61
C VAL A 104 4.01 23.25 -10.25
N ALA A 105 5.30 23.20 -9.93
CA ALA A 105 6.19 22.18 -10.48
C ALA A 105 5.89 20.77 -9.96
N ALA A 106 5.21 20.62 -8.82
CA ALA A 106 4.79 19.32 -8.29
C ALA A 106 3.68 18.68 -9.13
N VAL A 107 2.80 19.48 -9.73
CA VAL A 107 1.77 19.01 -10.69
C VAL A 107 2.43 18.41 -11.93
N VAL A 108 3.60 18.94 -12.34
CA VAL A 108 4.39 18.43 -13.46
C VAL A 108 5.18 17.19 -13.03
N SER A 109 4.48 16.06 -12.99
CA SER A 109 4.99 14.73 -12.67
C SER A 109 4.12 13.64 -13.32
N VAL A 110 4.64 12.42 -13.45
CA VAL A 110 3.85 11.30 -13.97
C VAL A 110 2.60 11.04 -13.10
N PRO A 111 2.68 10.97 -11.75
CA PRO A 111 1.49 10.84 -10.91
C PRO A 111 0.55 12.05 -11.00
N GLY A 112 1.10 13.27 -11.14
CA GLY A 112 0.31 14.49 -11.32
C GLY A 112 -0.48 14.49 -12.64
N ALA A 113 0.14 14.02 -13.73
CA ALA A 113 -0.52 13.88 -15.02
C ALA A 113 -1.68 12.87 -14.96
N VAL A 114 -1.45 11.69 -14.36
CA VAL A 114 -2.50 10.68 -14.14
C VAL A 114 -3.65 11.28 -13.33
N LEU A 115 -3.34 11.99 -12.23
CA LEU A 115 -4.35 12.61 -11.39
C LEU A 115 -5.19 13.66 -12.15
N VAL A 116 -4.55 14.50 -12.98
CA VAL A 116 -5.25 15.49 -13.82
C VAL A 116 -6.14 14.81 -14.84
N VAL A 117 -5.67 13.74 -15.50
CA VAL A 117 -6.49 12.98 -16.48
C VAL A 117 -7.72 12.37 -15.80
N VAL A 118 -7.55 11.75 -14.63
CA VAL A 118 -8.67 11.19 -13.86
C VAL A 118 -9.64 12.29 -13.44
N ALA A 119 -9.14 13.42 -12.92
CA ALA A 119 -9.95 14.55 -12.51
C ALA A 119 -10.75 15.16 -13.68
N LEU A 120 -10.14 15.33 -14.85
CA LEU A 120 -10.83 15.78 -16.07
C LEU A 120 -11.89 14.79 -16.53
N THR A 121 -11.61 13.49 -16.44
CA THR A 121 -12.58 12.45 -16.78
C THR A 121 -13.77 12.48 -15.83
N THR A 122 -13.54 12.73 -14.54
CA THR A 122 -14.60 12.95 -13.56
C THR A 122 -15.46 14.17 -13.94
N VAL A 123 -14.85 15.29 -14.35
CA VAL A 123 -15.60 16.45 -14.86
C VAL A 123 -16.47 16.06 -16.05
N VAL A 124 -15.91 15.39 -17.05
CA VAL A 124 -16.63 14.95 -18.24
C VAL A 124 -17.78 14.00 -17.90
N THR A 125 -17.59 13.13 -16.91
CA THR A 125 -18.60 12.15 -16.48
C THR A 125 -19.83 12.80 -15.84
N TRP A 126 -19.61 13.85 -15.05
CA TRP A 126 -20.68 14.48 -14.24
C TRP A 126 -21.19 15.81 -14.81
N ALA A 127 -20.54 16.39 -15.81
CA ALA A 127 -21.00 17.59 -16.50
C ALA A 127 -22.25 17.30 -17.36
N ARG A 128 -23.43 17.39 -16.73
CA ARG A 128 -24.74 17.28 -17.41
C ARG A 128 -25.41 18.62 -17.64
N ASP A 129 -25.23 19.54 -16.69
CA ASP A 129 -25.77 20.90 -16.70
C ASP A 129 -24.65 21.90 -16.37
N PRO A 130 -24.81 23.20 -16.69
CA PRO A 130 -23.79 24.21 -16.41
C PRO A 130 -23.40 24.28 -14.92
N LEU A 131 -24.37 24.09 -14.02
CA LEU A 131 -24.16 24.13 -12.58
C LEU A 131 -23.42 22.89 -12.07
N THR A 132 -23.79 21.69 -12.52
CA THR A 132 -23.10 20.44 -12.14
C THR A 132 -21.70 20.36 -12.74
N ALA A 133 -21.50 20.91 -13.95
CA ALA A 133 -20.19 21.10 -14.55
C ALA A 133 -19.29 22.03 -13.71
N LEU A 134 -19.83 23.16 -13.23
CA LEU A 134 -19.08 24.08 -12.37
C LEU A 134 -18.66 23.41 -11.06
N VAL A 135 -19.57 22.69 -10.39
CA VAL A 135 -19.26 21.92 -9.18
C VAL A 135 -18.18 20.87 -9.47
N ALA A 136 -18.29 20.15 -10.58
CA ALA A 136 -17.31 19.15 -10.99
C ALA A 136 -15.92 19.73 -11.20
N VAL A 137 -15.82 20.89 -11.87
CA VAL A 137 -14.55 21.58 -12.12
C VAL A 137 -13.90 22.05 -10.81
N ILE A 138 -14.68 22.67 -9.90
CA ILE A 138 -14.15 23.15 -8.62
C ILE A 138 -13.68 21.97 -7.77
N ALA A 139 -14.46 20.89 -7.71
CA ALA A 139 -14.14 19.70 -6.94
C ALA A 139 -12.88 18.99 -7.51
N ALA A 140 -12.76 18.90 -8.83
CA ALA A 140 -11.58 18.37 -9.52
C ALA A 140 -10.32 19.19 -9.20
N CYS A 141 -10.40 20.52 -9.25
CA CYS A 141 -9.30 21.40 -8.88
C CYS A 141 -8.89 21.20 -7.40
N ALA A 142 -9.86 21.13 -6.49
CA ALA A 142 -9.61 20.89 -5.07
C ALA A 142 -8.97 19.52 -4.83
N ALA A 143 -9.40 18.48 -5.53
CA ALA A 143 -8.81 17.14 -5.48
C ALA A 143 -7.34 17.16 -5.91
N VAL A 144 -7.03 17.78 -7.07
CA VAL A 144 -5.67 17.89 -7.58
C VAL A 144 -4.76 18.61 -6.58
N VAL A 145 -5.19 19.77 -6.09
CA VAL A 145 -4.43 20.56 -5.11
C VAL A 145 -4.19 19.78 -3.81
N THR A 146 -5.24 19.13 -3.28
CA THR A 146 -5.16 18.36 -2.03
C THR A 146 -4.14 17.23 -2.17
N CYS A 147 -4.25 16.41 -3.21
CA CYS A 147 -3.35 15.27 -3.44
C CYS A 147 -1.88 15.72 -3.61
N VAL A 148 -1.65 16.76 -4.42
CA VAL A 148 -0.31 17.28 -4.70
C VAL A 148 0.32 17.85 -3.43
N LEU A 149 -0.42 18.66 -2.67
CA LEU A 149 0.09 19.29 -1.45
C LEU A 149 0.29 18.28 -0.32
N VAL A 150 -0.60 17.31 -0.15
CA VAL A 150 -0.39 16.21 0.81
C VAL A 150 0.91 15.49 0.48
N ALA A 151 1.14 15.10 -0.77
CA ALA A 151 2.37 14.41 -1.16
C ALA A 151 3.64 15.24 -0.86
N ARG A 152 3.58 16.55 -1.12
CA ARG A 152 4.70 17.48 -0.89
C ARG A 152 4.96 17.71 0.61
N ILE A 153 3.91 17.96 1.38
CA ILE A 153 4.00 18.14 2.84
C ILE A 153 4.53 16.85 3.47
N SER A 154 4.01 15.68 3.09
CA SER A 154 4.51 14.39 3.56
C SER A 154 5.98 14.18 3.23
N THR A 155 6.45 14.63 2.06
CA THR A 155 7.86 14.51 1.67
C THR A 155 8.77 15.40 2.51
N VAL A 156 8.39 16.66 2.73
CA VAL A 156 9.13 17.60 3.60
C VAL A 156 9.11 17.13 5.05
N LEU A 157 7.97 16.66 5.54
CA LEU A 157 7.86 16.13 6.90
C LEU A 157 8.69 14.85 7.06
N SER A 158 8.69 13.97 6.05
CA SER A 158 9.53 12.77 6.03
C SER A 158 11.02 13.11 5.99
N SER A 159 11.45 14.19 5.34
CA SER A 159 12.85 14.61 5.36
C SER A 159 13.29 15.14 6.73
N VAL A 160 12.36 15.66 7.54
CA VAL A 160 12.60 16.11 8.92
C VAL A 160 12.59 14.95 9.92
N LEU A 161 11.59 14.06 9.80
CA LEU A 161 11.31 13.02 10.78
C LEU A 161 12.14 11.75 10.55
N LEU A 162 12.47 11.44 9.29
CA LEU A 162 13.21 10.23 8.93
C LEU A 162 14.68 10.57 8.67
N SER A 163 15.51 10.35 9.69
CA SER A 163 16.93 10.69 9.72
C SER A 163 17.80 9.99 8.67
N THR A 164 17.30 8.96 7.97
CA THR A 164 18.11 8.18 7.01
C THR A 164 17.48 8.18 5.62
N ARG A 165 18.32 8.43 4.60
CA ARG A 165 17.94 8.38 3.17
C ARG A 165 17.20 7.08 2.80
N ARG A 166 17.65 5.96 3.37
CA ARG A 166 17.10 4.63 3.11
C ARG A 166 15.74 4.39 3.80
N ALA A 167 15.39 5.09 4.88
CA ALA A 167 14.05 5.07 5.50
C ALA A 167 12.99 5.69 4.59
N ARG A 168 13.39 6.68 3.79
CA ARG A 168 12.51 7.33 2.82
C ARG A 168 12.30 6.47 1.56
N GLU A 169 13.34 5.76 1.12
CA GLU A 169 13.27 4.81 0.00
C GLU A 169 12.34 3.61 0.35
N ALA A 170 12.47 3.12 1.58
CA ALA A 170 11.62 2.13 2.22
C ALA A 170 10.12 2.50 2.18
N THR A 171 9.74 3.66 2.72
CA THR A 171 8.33 4.11 2.74
C THR A 171 7.75 4.26 1.33
N GLY A 172 8.55 4.74 0.37
CA GLY A 172 8.12 4.87 -1.02
C GLY A 172 7.85 3.52 -1.72
N LEU A 173 8.66 2.49 -1.43
CA LEU A 173 8.44 1.14 -1.94
C LEU A 173 7.19 0.49 -1.32
N THR A 174 7.01 0.64 0.00
CA THR A 174 5.82 0.15 0.72
C THR A 174 4.54 0.76 0.16
N ALA A 175 4.51 2.08 -0.03
CA ALA A 175 3.36 2.77 -0.57
C ALA A 175 3.12 2.46 -2.07
N GLY A 176 4.19 2.25 -2.84
CA GLY A 176 4.07 1.76 -4.22
C GLY A 176 3.43 0.37 -4.30
N LEU A 177 3.85 -0.56 -3.44
CA LEU A 177 3.27 -1.90 -3.37
C LEU A 177 1.79 -1.87 -2.93
N VAL A 178 1.45 -1.09 -1.90
CA VAL A 178 0.07 -0.91 -1.45
C VAL A 178 -0.81 -0.34 -2.58
N ALA A 179 -0.30 0.65 -3.33
CA ALA A 179 -1.02 1.17 -4.49
C ALA A 179 -1.21 0.14 -5.60
N VAL A 180 -0.22 -0.75 -5.82
CA VAL A 180 -0.35 -1.84 -6.79
C VAL A 180 -1.45 -2.83 -6.38
N LEU A 181 -1.56 -3.13 -5.09
CA LEU A 181 -2.57 -4.02 -4.54
C LEU A 181 -3.98 -3.40 -4.44
N LEU A 182 -4.08 -2.08 -4.43
CA LEU A 182 -5.36 -1.37 -4.46
C LEU A 182 -6.04 -1.42 -5.83
N VAL A 183 -5.29 -1.62 -6.93
CA VAL A 183 -5.85 -1.66 -8.28
C VAL A 183 -6.80 -2.84 -8.49
N PRO A 184 -6.46 -4.10 -8.12
CA PRO A 184 -7.42 -5.20 -8.14
C PRO A 184 -8.68 -4.95 -7.32
N ALA A 185 -8.56 -4.27 -6.16
CA ALA A 185 -9.70 -3.93 -5.32
C ALA A 185 -10.63 -2.92 -6.00
N VAL A 186 -10.08 -1.91 -6.68
CA VAL A 186 -10.86 -0.94 -7.46
C VAL A 186 -11.53 -1.61 -8.67
N VAL A 187 -10.84 -2.51 -9.36
CA VAL A 187 -11.42 -3.28 -10.47
C VAL A 187 -12.55 -4.19 -10.00
N ALA A 188 -12.39 -4.86 -8.86
CA ALA A 188 -13.44 -5.68 -8.25
C ALA A 188 -14.67 -4.82 -7.84
N LEU A 189 -14.44 -3.61 -7.33
CA LEU A 189 -15.52 -2.64 -7.03
C LEU A 189 -16.23 -2.15 -8.30
N ALA A 190 -15.50 -1.94 -9.39
CA ALA A 190 -16.06 -1.45 -10.65
C ALA A 190 -16.86 -2.52 -11.41
N GLN A 191 -16.58 -3.80 -11.18
CA GLN A 191 -17.31 -4.92 -11.78
C GLN A 191 -18.50 -5.42 -10.93
N ALA A 192 -18.82 -4.72 -9.83
CA ALA A 192 -19.84 -5.09 -8.87
C ALA A 192 -21.29 -4.81 -9.32
N ASP A 193 -21.59 -4.88 -10.62
CA ASP A 193 -22.97 -4.85 -11.14
C ASP A 193 -23.82 -6.06 -10.67
N LEU A 194 -23.26 -7.00 -9.91
CA LEU A 194 -23.94 -8.18 -9.37
C LEU A 194 -24.46 -8.06 -7.92
N LEU A 195 -24.26 -6.93 -7.23
CA LEU A 195 -24.33 -6.87 -5.75
C LEU A 195 -25.31 -5.81 -5.20
N ASP A 196 -26.61 -5.93 -5.48
CA ASP A 196 -27.60 -5.08 -4.79
C ASP A 196 -27.67 -5.37 -3.26
N ASP A 197 -27.26 -6.57 -2.82
CA ASP A 197 -27.37 -7.00 -1.40
C ASP A 197 -26.07 -6.95 -0.57
N GLY A 198 -24.87 -7.11 -1.17
CA GLY A 198 -23.59 -7.25 -0.42
C GLY A 198 -23.01 -5.95 0.18
N LEU A 199 -23.44 -4.77 -0.29
CA LEU A 199 -22.85 -3.49 0.11
C LEU A 199 -23.48 -2.85 1.37
N ARG A 200 -24.44 -3.51 2.02
CA ARG A 200 -25.15 -2.97 3.19
C ARG A 200 -24.22 -2.50 4.34
N PRO A 201 -23.19 -3.27 4.77
CA PRO A 201 -22.26 -2.79 5.80
C PRO A 201 -21.25 -1.77 5.26
N ALA A 202 -20.87 -1.83 3.98
CA ALA A 202 -19.92 -0.91 3.36
C ALA A 202 -20.50 0.50 3.14
N ARG A 203 -21.81 0.65 2.93
CA ARG A 203 -22.49 1.94 2.72
C ARG A 203 -22.29 2.93 3.88
N GLY A 204 -22.26 2.45 5.12
CA GLY A 204 -22.02 3.30 6.30
C GLY A 204 -20.60 3.89 6.32
N VAL A 205 -19.60 3.06 6.04
CA VAL A 205 -18.19 3.48 5.97
C VAL A 205 -17.94 4.39 4.77
N LEU A 206 -18.52 4.06 3.60
CA LEU A 206 -18.42 4.89 2.39
C LEU A 206 -19.05 6.27 2.59
N GLY A 207 -20.14 6.36 3.36
CA GLY A 207 -20.74 7.63 3.76
C GLY A 207 -19.77 8.49 4.58
N VAL A 208 -19.09 7.91 5.56
CA VAL A 208 -18.07 8.64 6.36
C VAL A 208 -16.85 9.02 5.51
N VAL A 209 -16.39 8.10 4.65
CA VAL A 209 -15.25 8.34 3.74
C VAL A 209 -15.58 9.45 2.75
N ALA A 210 -16.82 9.55 2.26
CA ALA A 210 -17.25 10.62 1.36
C ALA A 210 -17.17 12.02 2.00
N TRP A 211 -17.18 12.14 3.32
CA TRP A 211 -16.98 13.42 4.02
C TRP A 211 -15.51 13.72 4.36
N THR A 212 -14.58 12.82 4.05
CA THR A 212 -13.15 13.10 4.20
C THR A 212 -12.69 14.12 3.14
N PRO A 213 -11.61 14.90 3.39
CA PRO A 213 -11.09 15.87 2.42
C PRO A 213 -10.94 15.35 0.99
N LEU A 214 -10.50 14.09 0.86
CA LEU A 214 -10.35 13.41 -0.41
C LEU A 214 -11.69 12.91 -0.93
N GLY A 215 -12.45 12.19 -0.10
CA GLY A 215 -13.76 11.66 -0.51
C GLY A 215 -14.71 12.76 -0.99
N ALA A 216 -14.74 13.89 -0.28
CA ALA A 216 -15.62 15.02 -0.55
C ALA A 216 -15.36 15.66 -1.91
N ALA A 217 -14.09 15.74 -2.32
CA ALA A 217 -13.70 16.28 -3.62
C ALA A 217 -14.14 15.36 -4.78
N TRP A 218 -14.19 14.04 -4.56
CA TRP A 218 -14.64 13.09 -5.58
C TRP A 218 -16.15 12.84 -5.55
N SER A 219 -16.83 13.06 -4.42
CA SER A 219 -18.27 12.81 -4.25
C SER A 219 -19.17 14.02 -4.48
N ALA A 220 -18.67 15.26 -4.33
CA ALA A 220 -19.47 16.48 -4.52
C ALA A 220 -20.16 16.56 -5.91
N PRO A 221 -19.52 16.18 -7.05
CA PRO A 221 -20.17 16.24 -8.35
C PRO A 221 -21.31 15.23 -8.49
N ALA A 222 -21.18 14.05 -7.88
CA ALA A 222 -22.22 13.04 -7.86
C ALA A 222 -23.45 13.50 -7.06
N ALA A 223 -23.23 14.08 -5.87
CA ALA A 223 -24.31 14.64 -5.04
C ALA A 223 -25.07 15.78 -5.75
N ALA A 224 -24.37 16.59 -6.55
CA ALA A 224 -24.97 17.66 -7.34
C ALA A 224 -25.89 17.12 -8.46
N VAL A 225 -25.51 16.01 -9.11
CA VAL A 225 -26.34 15.35 -10.14
C VAL A 225 -27.54 14.62 -9.51
N GLU A 226 -27.40 14.14 -8.27
CA GLU A 226 -28.51 13.55 -7.50
C GLU A 226 -29.56 14.58 -7.04
N GLY A 227 -29.25 15.88 -7.14
CA GLY A 227 -30.15 16.97 -6.75
C GLY A 227 -30.08 17.37 -5.28
N ASP A 228 -29.16 16.78 -4.49
CA ASP A 228 -28.95 17.15 -3.09
C ASP A 228 -27.96 18.33 -2.98
N ALA A 229 -28.51 19.54 -3.11
CA ALA A 229 -27.74 20.77 -3.01
C ALA A 229 -27.05 20.95 -1.65
N GLY A 230 -27.62 20.40 -0.57
CA GLY A 230 -27.07 20.49 0.78
C GLY A 230 -25.81 19.64 0.93
N ALA A 231 -25.88 18.37 0.53
CA ALA A 231 -24.72 17.48 0.54
C ALA A 231 -23.64 17.94 -0.45
N ALA A 232 -24.02 18.36 -1.66
CA ALA A 232 -23.08 18.83 -2.67
C ALA A 232 -22.30 20.08 -2.21
N SER A 233 -23.00 21.06 -1.64
CA SER A 233 -22.36 22.28 -1.12
C SER A 233 -21.49 22.00 0.11
N GLY A 234 -21.96 21.14 1.03
CA GLY A 234 -21.19 20.73 2.20
C GLY A 234 -19.89 20.01 1.83
N MET A 235 -19.95 19.03 0.91
CA MET A 235 -18.78 18.31 0.43
C MET A 235 -17.82 19.22 -0.35
N LEU A 236 -18.35 20.12 -1.19
CA LEU A 236 -17.53 21.09 -1.92
C LEU A 236 -16.80 22.03 -0.95
N LEU A 237 -17.49 22.49 0.11
CA LEU A 237 -16.89 23.33 1.14
C LEU A 237 -15.77 22.58 1.87
N VAL A 238 -15.97 21.31 2.25
CA VAL A 238 -14.93 20.49 2.88
C VAL A 238 -13.72 20.32 1.96
N ALA A 239 -13.94 20.04 0.67
CA ALA A 239 -12.88 19.88 -0.32
C ALA A 239 -12.06 21.17 -0.50
N VAL A 240 -12.74 22.30 -0.72
CA VAL A 240 -12.09 23.61 -0.93
C VAL A 240 -11.40 24.09 0.35
N ALA A 241 -12.03 23.96 1.51
CA ALA A 241 -11.44 24.34 2.79
C ALA A 241 -10.18 23.51 3.09
N SER A 242 -10.23 22.20 2.84
CA SER A 242 -9.06 21.32 3.02
C SER A 242 -7.92 21.69 2.08
N ALA A 243 -8.21 21.94 0.80
CA ALA A 243 -7.21 22.38 -0.17
C ALA A 243 -6.58 23.73 0.23
N ALA A 244 -7.40 24.68 0.71
CA ALA A 244 -6.94 25.99 1.17
C ALA A 244 -6.07 25.89 2.44
N LEU A 245 -6.46 25.07 3.42
CA LEU A 245 -5.69 24.81 4.63
C LEU A 245 -4.34 24.15 4.31
N LEU A 246 -4.31 23.20 3.38
CA LEU A 246 -3.07 22.58 2.90
C LEU A 246 -2.19 23.58 2.15
N ALA A 247 -2.77 24.47 1.33
CA ALA A 247 -2.03 25.51 0.64
C ALA A 247 -1.41 26.51 1.62
N LEU A 248 -2.16 26.90 2.65
CA LEU A 248 -1.65 27.73 3.74
C LEU A 248 -0.53 27.01 4.49
N ALA A 249 -0.73 25.75 4.87
CA ALA A 249 0.28 24.94 5.52
C ALA A 249 1.56 24.86 4.68
N TRP A 250 1.45 24.67 3.37
CA TRP A 250 2.59 24.65 2.45
C TRP A 250 3.37 25.97 2.43
N VAL A 251 2.67 27.11 2.30
CA VAL A 251 3.29 28.44 2.29
C VAL A 251 3.98 28.76 3.62
N ARG A 252 3.51 28.20 4.74
CA ARG A 252 4.16 28.32 6.06
C ARG A 252 5.30 27.32 6.28
N LEU A 253 5.18 26.12 5.71
CA LEU A 253 6.15 25.04 5.86
C LEU A 253 7.44 25.34 5.08
N VAL A 254 7.35 25.97 3.90
CA VAL A 254 8.52 26.26 3.06
C VAL A 254 9.54 27.17 3.77
N PRO A 255 9.17 28.35 4.35
CA PRO A 255 10.09 29.17 5.13
C PRO A 255 10.73 28.42 6.29
N TRP A 256 9.92 27.66 7.05
CA TRP A 256 10.42 26.87 8.16
C TRP A 256 11.42 25.80 7.69
N ALA A 257 11.15 25.14 6.55
CA ALA A 257 12.04 24.14 5.99
C ALA A 257 13.38 24.73 5.51
N LEU A 258 13.41 26.00 5.08
CA LEU A 258 14.64 26.70 4.68
C LEU A 258 15.56 26.99 5.88
N THR A 259 14.98 27.20 7.08
CA THR A 259 15.71 27.53 8.31
C THR A 259 15.87 26.36 9.26
N ALA A 260 15.19 25.24 9.02
CA ALA A 260 15.20 24.08 9.90
C ALA A 260 16.63 23.52 10.00
N PRO A 261 17.20 23.38 11.21
CA PRO A 261 18.52 22.79 11.38
C PRO A 261 18.55 21.40 10.76
N ASP A 262 19.59 21.10 9.99
CA ASP A 262 19.89 19.72 9.63
C ASP A 262 20.22 19.00 10.94
N ARG A 263 19.32 18.12 11.39
CA ARG A 263 19.63 17.18 12.46
C ARG A 263 20.70 16.25 11.91
N ALA A 264 21.98 16.63 12.05
CA ALA A 264 23.07 15.67 12.10
C ALA A 264 22.67 14.69 13.19
N GLY A 265 22.28 13.48 12.81
CA GLY A 265 21.78 12.48 13.75
C GLY A 265 22.84 12.31 14.83
N GLY A 266 22.57 12.83 16.02
CA GLY A 266 23.48 12.76 17.14
C GLY A 266 23.83 11.30 17.36
N GLY A 267 25.03 10.90 16.94
CA GLY A 267 25.53 9.57 17.14
C GLY A 267 25.64 9.38 18.64
N ARG A 268 24.68 8.69 19.25
CA ARG A 268 24.87 8.20 20.61
C ARG A 268 26.11 7.31 20.55
N ALA A 269 27.20 7.75 21.17
CA ALA A 269 28.38 6.94 21.38
C ALA A 269 27.95 5.69 22.14
N GLN A 270 27.88 4.57 21.43
CA GLN A 270 27.54 3.29 22.05
C GLN A 270 28.79 2.71 22.66
N THR A 271 28.76 2.59 23.98
CA THR A 271 29.78 1.91 24.76
C THR A 271 29.52 0.40 24.76
N GLY A 272 30.56 -0.40 24.51
CA GLY A 272 30.51 -1.87 24.55
C GLY A 272 30.25 -2.58 23.21
N LEU A 273 30.26 -3.91 23.24
CA LEU A 273 30.15 -4.79 22.05
C LEU A 273 28.72 -4.92 21.49
N GLY A 274 27.72 -4.31 22.12
CA GLY A 274 26.31 -4.37 21.69
C GLY A 274 25.79 -5.81 21.58
N TRP A 275 25.08 -6.12 20.49
CA TRP A 275 24.57 -7.47 20.24
C TRP A 275 25.67 -8.53 20.13
N PHE A 276 26.88 -8.16 19.71
CA PHE A 276 28.01 -9.10 19.65
C PHE A 276 28.43 -9.62 21.02
N GLY A 277 28.21 -8.83 22.09
CA GLY A 277 28.42 -9.30 23.47
C GLY A 277 27.38 -10.31 23.96
N ARG A 278 26.21 -10.41 23.30
CA ARG A 278 25.11 -11.30 23.72
C ARG A 278 25.06 -12.64 22.98
N PHE A 279 25.52 -12.70 21.72
CA PHE A 279 25.43 -13.92 20.89
C PHE A 279 26.66 -14.84 20.98
N GLY A 280 27.67 -14.49 21.78
CA GLY A 280 28.89 -15.28 21.98
C GLY A 280 29.82 -15.29 20.76
N ALA A 281 30.99 -15.93 20.91
CA ALA A 281 32.07 -15.92 19.91
C ALA A 281 31.92 -16.95 18.77
N SER A 282 30.75 -17.58 18.61
CA SER A 282 30.52 -18.56 17.55
C SER A 282 30.30 -17.88 16.18
N PRO A 283 30.65 -18.54 15.05
CA PRO A 283 30.38 -17.98 13.72
C PRO A 283 28.90 -17.64 13.50
N THR A 284 27.99 -18.53 13.92
CA THR A 284 26.53 -18.31 13.86
C THR A 284 26.11 -17.12 14.73
N GLY A 285 26.67 -17.00 15.94
CA GLY A 285 26.40 -15.91 16.86
C GLY A 285 26.84 -14.55 16.32
N ALA A 286 28.01 -14.48 15.67
CA ALA A 286 28.49 -13.27 15.02
C ALA A 286 27.56 -12.83 13.87
N VAL A 287 27.11 -13.77 13.04
CA VAL A 287 26.15 -13.47 11.96
C VAL A 287 24.78 -13.07 12.52
N ALA A 288 24.31 -13.71 13.61
CA ALA A 288 23.07 -13.36 14.28
C ALA A 288 23.12 -11.93 14.87
N ALA A 289 24.19 -11.59 15.59
CA ALA A 289 24.39 -10.26 16.16
C ALA A 289 24.39 -9.16 15.07
N ARG A 290 25.10 -9.42 13.96
CA ARG A 290 25.09 -8.54 12.78
C ARG A 290 23.69 -8.39 12.21
N SER A 291 22.99 -9.50 11.98
CA SER A 291 21.65 -9.51 11.39
C SER A 291 20.65 -8.75 12.25
N VAL A 292 20.64 -8.97 13.58
CA VAL A 292 19.81 -8.21 14.53
C VAL A 292 20.13 -6.72 14.48
N THR A 293 21.41 -6.36 14.39
CA THR A 293 21.83 -4.96 14.27
C THR A 293 21.30 -4.30 12.99
N TYR A 294 21.31 -5.03 11.86
CA TYR A 294 20.74 -4.54 10.60
C TYR A 294 19.23 -4.42 10.66
N TRP A 295 18.52 -5.38 11.23
CA TRP A 295 17.06 -5.30 11.40
C TRP A 295 16.63 -4.07 12.22
N ILE A 296 17.42 -3.67 13.22
CA ILE A 296 17.15 -2.51 14.06
C ILE A 296 17.55 -1.19 13.37
N ARG A 297 18.73 -1.15 12.75
CA ARG A 297 19.31 0.11 12.25
C ARG A 297 19.02 0.37 10.80
N ASP A 298 19.12 -0.66 9.96
CA ASP A 298 18.92 -0.49 8.52
C ASP A 298 17.42 -0.33 8.25
N PRO A 299 17.02 0.85 7.74
CA PRO A 299 15.62 1.12 7.48
C PRO A 299 14.96 0.23 6.44
N ARG A 300 15.72 -0.49 5.59
CA ARG A 300 15.16 -1.43 4.63
C ARG A 300 14.39 -2.55 5.33
N TYR A 301 14.93 -3.03 6.46
CA TYR A 301 14.26 -4.01 7.32
C TYR A 301 13.07 -3.40 8.06
N ARG A 302 13.18 -2.15 8.53
CA ARG A 302 12.05 -1.44 9.16
C ARG A 302 10.89 -1.21 8.19
N ALA A 303 11.16 -0.95 6.91
CA ALA A 303 10.14 -0.88 5.87
C ALA A 303 9.34 -2.18 5.78
N THR A 304 10.07 -3.29 5.74
CA THR A 304 9.51 -4.63 5.62
C THR A 304 8.68 -4.95 6.87
N LEU A 305 9.16 -4.58 8.06
CA LEU A 305 8.43 -4.74 9.32
C LEU A 305 7.11 -3.94 9.38
N VAL A 306 7.08 -2.71 8.83
CA VAL A 306 5.84 -1.92 8.75
C VAL A 306 4.89 -2.50 7.71
N LEU A 307 5.41 -3.01 6.60
CA LEU A 307 4.61 -3.60 5.53
C LEU A 307 3.90 -4.88 5.98
N ILE A 308 4.56 -5.73 6.79
CA ILE A 308 4.02 -7.02 7.25
C ILE A 308 2.59 -6.91 7.82
N PRO A 309 2.27 -6.02 8.77
CA PRO A 309 0.90 -5.88 9.28
C PRO A 309 -0.04 -5.08 8.37
N VAL A 310 0.47 -4.16 7.54
CA VAL A 310 -0.36 -3.34 6.65
C VAL A 310 -0.91 -4.15 5.48
N LEU A 311 -0.05 -4.98 4.89
CA LEU A 311 -0.36 -5.77 3.72
C LEU A 311 -1.62 -6.66 3.85
N PRO A 312 -1.78 -7.48 4.90
CA PRO A 312 -3.00 -8.28 5.07
C PRO A 312 -4.25 -7.41 5.22
N LEU A 313 -4.18 -6.26 5.88
CA LEU A 313 -5.33 -5.36 6.02
C LEU A 313 -5.78 -4.83 4.66
N VAL A 314 -4.84 -4.50 3.79
CA VAL A 314 -5.14 -4.10 2.40
C VAL A 314 -5.76 -5.27 1.63
N LEU A 315 -5.25 -6.49 1.82
CA LEU A 315 -5.83 -7.69 1.20
C LEU A 315 -7.24 -8.01 1.71
N LEU A 316 -7.58 -7.66 2.95
CA LEU A 316 -8.95 -7.86 3.46
C LEU A 316 -9.98 -6.99 2.73
N ILE A 317 -9.60 -5.83 2.19
CA ILE A 317 -10.52 -4.91 1.52
C ILE A 317 -11.31 -5.60 0.39
N PRO A 318 -10.68 -6.21 -0.64
CA PRO A 318 -11.41 -6.92 -1.68
C PRO A 318 -12.19 -8.12 -1.15
N LEU A 319 -11.69 -8.85 -0.14
CA LEU A 319 -12.41 -10.00 0.41
C LEU A 319 -13.70 -9.56 1.14
N VAL A 320 -13.67 -8.42 1.83
CA VAL A 320 -14.86 -7.81 2.43
C VAL A 320 -15.86 -7.36 1.36
N ILE A 321 -15.36 -6.84 0.23
CA ILE A 321 -16.20 -6.38 -0.89
C ILE A 321 -16.97 -7.54 -1.53
N VAL A 322 -16.35 -8.72 -1.62
CA VAL A 322 -16.98 -9.95 -2.15
C VAL A 322 -17.76 -10.70 -1.07
N ASP A 323 -18.01 -10.08 0.08
CA ASP A 323 -18.78 -10.64 1.21
C ASP A 323 -18.24 -11.99 1.70
N VAL A 324 -16.92 -12.14 1.73
CA VAL A 324 -16.27 -13.33 2.31
C VAL A 324 -16.60 -13.42 3.80
N ASP A 325 -16.96 -14.62 4.25
CA ASP A 325 -17.29 -14.91 5.64
C ASP A 325 -16.30 -14.28 6.63
N ALA A 326 -16.83 -13.56 7.63
CA ALA A 326 -16.03 -12.92 8.67
C ALA A 326 -15.11 -13.91 9.41
N HIS A 327 -15.51 -15.18 9.48
CA HIS A 327 -14.69 -16.28 10.00
C HIS A 327 -13.39 -16.45 9.19
N VAL A 328 -13.49 -16.45 7.86
CA VAL A 328 -12.35 -16.57 6.96
C VAL A 328 -11.51 -15.28 7.02
N LEU A 329 -12.16 -14.11 7.02
CA LEU A 329 -11.46 -12.82 7.12
C LEU A 329 -10.58 -12.70 8.39
N ALA A 330 -11.03 -13.24 9.53
CA ALA A 330 -10.26 -13.23 10.77
C ALA A 330 -9.00 -14.14 10.71
N LEU A 331 -9.01 -15.17 9.86
CA LEU A 331 -7.94 -16.15 9.74
C LEU A 331 -6.87 -15.77 8.71
N VAL A 332 -7.18 -14.88 7.76
CA VAL A 332 -6.28 -14.48 6.66
C VAL A 332 -5.04 -13.69 7.11
N PRO A 333 -5.11 -12.73 8.07
CA PRO A 333 -3.97 -11.86 8.35
C PRO A 333 -2.73 -12.57 8.86
N LEU A 334 -2.90 -13.52 9.79
CA LEU A 334 -1.79 -14.22 10.43
C LEU A 334 -0.89 -15.02 9.45
N PRO A 335 -1.42 -15.92 8.61
CA PRO A 335 -0.61 -16.67 7.64
C PRO A 335 0.05 -15.74 6.62
N VAL A 336 -0.62 -14.66 6.21
CA VAL A 336 -0.02 -13.65 5.33
C VAL A 336 1.17 -12.98 6.02
N MET A 337 1.01 -12.51 7.26
CA MET A 337 2.11 -11.89 8.01
C MET A 337 3.28 -12.86 8.19
N ALA A 338 3.00 -14.12 8.56
CA ALA A 338 4.02 -15.16 8.72
C ALA A 338 4.75 -15.47 7.40
N LEU A 339 4.01 -15.57 6.29
CA LEU A 339 4.56 -15.78 4.95
C LEU A 339 5.53 -14.66 4.58
N PHE A 340 5.11 -13.39 4.70
CA PHE A 340 5.96 -12.26 4.31
C PHE A 340 7.15 -12.05 5.25
N LEU A 341 6.97 -12.32 6.55
CA LEU A 341 8.07 -12.30 7.51
C LEU A 341 9.10 -13.38 7.20
N GLY A 342 8.68 -14.62 6.91
CA GLY A 342 9.58 -15.70 6.50
C GLY A 342 10.21 -15.45 5.14
N TRP A 343 9.44 -14.92 4.19
CA TRP A 343 9.91 -14.56 2.86
C TRP A 343 11.02 -13.52 2.93
N SER A 344 10.99 -12.56 3.86
CA SER A 344 11.96 -11.46 3.95
C SER A 344 13.44 -11.87 3.83
N VAL A 345 13.81 -13.06 4.34
CA VAL A 345 15.17 -13.62 4.29
C VAL A 345 15.68 -13.88 2.87
N HIS A 346 14.78 -14.08 1.89
CA HIS A 346 15.15 -14.37 0.49
C HIS A 346 16.10 -13.31 -0.09
N ASN A 347 15.99 -12.06 0.36
CA ASN A 347 16.73 -10.94 -0.18
C ASN A 347 17.91 -10.51 0.71
N ASP A 348 18.12 -11.14 1.87
CA ASP A 348 19.15 -10.73 2.84
C ASP A 348 20.56 -10.72 2.25
N THR A 349 20.88 -11.71 1.42
CA THR A 349 22.20 -11.78 0.77
C THR A 349 22.39 -10.70 -0.28
N ALA A 350 21.32 -10.29 -0.97
CA ALA A 350 21.40 -9.16 -1.89
C ALA A 350 21.56 -7.82 -1.15
N HIS A 351 20.94 -7.69 0.03
CA HIS A 351 21.05 -6.50 0.88
C HIS A 351 22.47 -6.26 1.39
N ASP A 352 23.24 -7.32 1.61
CA ASP A 352 24.64 -7.26 2.05
C ASP A 352 25.60 -6.74 0.97
N HIS A 353 25.22 -6.77 -0.31
CA HIS A 353 26.07 -6.26 -1.40
C HIS A 353 27.51 -6.84 -1.32
N THR A 354 28.54 -6.00 -1.39
CA THR A 354 29.95 -6.40 -1.27
C THR A 354 30.32 -6.95 0.11
N ALA A 355 29.50 -6.73 1.14
CA ALA A 355 29.79 -7.22 2.48
C ALA A 355 29.65 -8.75 2.60
N VAL A 356 29.02 -9.41 1.61
CA VAL A 356 29.01 -10.88 1.50
C VAL A 356 30.43 -11.45 1.41
N TRP A 357 31.40 -10.69 0.85
CA TRP A 357 32.79 -11.12 0.77
C TRP A 357 33.38 -11.41 2.17
N LEU A 358 32.94 -10.71 3.21
CA LEU A 358 33.44 -10.99 4.57
C LEU A 358 33.13 -12.43 5.01
N HIS A 359 32.00 -12.99 4.57
CA HIS A 359 31.59 -14.36 4.87
C HIS A 359 32.40 -15.38 4.04
N VAL A 360 32.77 -15.01 2.81
CA VAL A 360 33.55 -15.89 1.93
C VAL A 360 35.03 -15.92 2.33
N VAL A 361 35.66 -14.78 2.64
CA VAL A 361 37.08 -14.74 3.09
C VAL A 361 37.25 -15.41 4.44
N SER A 362 36.29 -15.25 5.36
CA SER A 362 36.37 -15.86 6.70
C SER A 362 36.17 -17.37 6.71
N GLY A 363 35.84 -17.99 5.57
CA GLY A 363 35.69 -19.44 5.46
C GLY A 363 34.56 -20.02 6.30
N ILE A 364 33.53 -19.23 6.64
CA ILE A 364 32.42 -19.73 7.46
C ILE A 364 31.59 -20.75 6.68
N ARG A 365 31.11 -21.77 7.39
CA ARG A 365 30.17 -22.73 6.81
C ARG A 365 28.88 -22.02 6.41
N GLY A 366 28.38 -22.27 5.20
CA GLY A 366 27.12 -21.67 4.73
C GLY A 366 25.93 -21.92 5.66
N VAL A 367 25.88 -23.05 6.36
CA VAL A 367 24.84 -23.32 7.36
C VAL A 367 24.89 -22.33 8.53
N ALA A 368 26.08 -21.99 9.03
CA ALA A 368 26.24 -21.03 10.11
C ALA A 368 25.76 -19.62 9.71
N ASP A 369 26.03 -19.23 8.44
CA ASP A 369 25.51 -18.00 7.86
C ASP A 369 23.97 -18.00 7.81
N ARG A 370 23.36 -19.06 7.25
CA ARG A 370 21.90 -19.15 7.11
C ARG A 370 21.18 -19.20 8.45
N VAL A 371 21.68 -19.98 9.40
CA VAL A 371 21.10 -20.05 10.75
C VAL A 371 21.19 -18.70 11.46
N GLY A 372 22.32 -18.00 11.35
CA GLY A 372 22.48 -16.67 11.96
C GLY A 372 21.50 -15.63 11.41
N ARG A 373 21.26 -15.64 10.08
CA ARG A 373 20.33 -14.71 9.42
C ARG A 373 18.87 -14.94 9.76
N ILE A 374 18.48 -16.15 10.13
CA ILE A 374 17.11 -16.50 10.48
C ILE A 374 16.74 -16.02 11.90
N VAL A 375 17.72 -15.72 12.76
CA VAL A 375 17.49 -15.34 14.17
C VAL A 375 16.53 -14.16 14.34
N PRO A 376 16.68 -13.01 13.66
CA PRO A 376 15.74 -11.89 13.80
C PRO A 376 14.31 -12.26 13.38
N VAL A 377 14.18 -13.07 12.32
CA VAL A 377 12.89 -13.53 11.79
C VAL A 377 12.18 -14.44 12.78
N LEU A 378 12.89 -15.38 13.41
CA LEU A 378 12.33 -16.23 14.46
C LEU A 378 11.99 -15.45 15.72
N ALA A 379 12.85 -14.51 16.12
CA ALA A 379 12.62 -13.67 17.29
C ALA A 379 11.32 -12.85 17.20
N ILE A 380 10.89 -12.48 15.97
CA ILE A 380 9.64 -11.76 15.72
C ILE A 380 8.50 -12.73 15.39
N GLY A 381 8.78 -13.75 14.57
CA GLY A 381 7.80 -14.69 14.07
C GLY A 381 7.22 -15.61 15.14
N ILE A 382 8.03 -16.05 16.10
CA ILE A 382 7.56 -16.89 17.20
C ILE A 382 6.51 -16.15 18.04
N PRO A 383 6.78 -14.94 18.58
CA PRO A 383 5.75 -14.15 19.27
C PRO A 383 4.54 -13.85 18.39
N LEU A 384 4.76 -13.49 17.11
CA LEU A 384 3.68 -13.18 16.17
C LEU A 384 2.69 -14.34 16.01
N VAL A 385 3.20 -15.57 15.82
CA VAL A 385 2.36 -16.77 15.68
C VAL A 385 1.75 -17.18 17.02
N ALA A 386 2.53 -17.14 18.10
CA ALA A 386 2.06 -17.54 19.43
C ALA A 386 0.91 -16.66 19.94
N LEU A 387 0.95 -15.34 19.67
CA LEU A 387 -0.09 -14.39 20.06
C LEU A 387 -1.20 -14.26 19.01
N GLY A 388 -0.84 -14.41 17.73
CA GLY A 388 -1.75 -14.27 16.61
C GLY A 388 -2.72 -15.44 16.46
N ALA A 389 -2.28 -16.68 16.72
CA ALA A 389 -3.14 -17.85 16.53
C ALA A 389 -4.33 -17.90 17.51
N PRO A 390 -4.17 -17.62 18.82
CA PRO A 390 -5.30 -17.54 19.75
C PRO A 390 -6.25 -16.38 19.46
N SER A 391 -5.71 -15.23 19.05
CA SER A 391 -6.52 -14.03 18.76
C SER A 391 -7.35 -14.20 17.49
N ALA A 392 -6.77 -14.75 16.43
CA ALA A 392 -7.51 -15.10 15.21
C ALA A 392 -8.62 -16.12 15.50
N ARG A 393 -8.34 -17.14 16.32
CA ARG A 393 -9.34 -18.14 16.73
C ARG A 393 -10.48 -17.53 17.56
N SER A 394 -10.17 -16.65 18.51
CA SER A 394 -11.16 -15.95 19.33
C SER A 394 -12.07 -15.04 18.49
N ALA A 395 -11.48 -14.27 17.57
CA ALA A 395 -12.22 -13.42 16.63
C ALA A 395 -13.10 -14.24 15.66
N SER A 396 -12.67 -15.45 15.32
CA SER A 396 -13.43 -16.37 14.47
C SER A 396 -14.60 -17.05 15.19
N ALA A 397 -14.59 -17.09 16.53
CA ALA A 397 -15.56 -17.79 17.37
C ALA A 397 -16.70 -16.90 17.91
N THR A 398 -16.65 -15.58 17.68
CA THR A 398 -17.53 -14.60 18.33
C THR A 398 -18.89 -14.39 17.67
N ARG A 399 -19.30 -15.22 16.68
CA ARG A 399 -20.70 -15.27 16.23
C ARG A 399 -21.40 -16.46 16.89
N PRO A 400 -22.59 -16.27 17.50
CA PRO A 400 -23.43 -17.40 17.87
C PRO A 400 -23.81 -18.11 16.57
N SER A 401 -23.36 -19.35 16.43
CA SER A 401 -24.00 -20.31 15.55
C SER A 401 -25.51 -20.23 15.77
N CYS A 402 -26.28 -19.97 14.71
CA CYS A 402 -27.74 -20.09 14.74
C CYS A 402 -28.13 -21.38 15.48
N PRO A 403 -29.19 -21.37 16.31
CA PRO A 403 -29.63 -22.59 16.96
C PRO A 403 -29.99 -23.62 15.86
N PRO A 404 -29.67 -24.91 16.04
CA PRO A 404 -30.08 -25.92 15.09
C PRO A 404 -31.60 -25.89 15.00
N SER A 405 -32.12 -25.64 13.81
CA SER A 405 -33.53 -25.80 13.51
C SER A 405 -33.94 -27.22 13.91
N SER A 406 -34.84 -27.29 14.88
CA SER A 406 -35.58 -28.50 15.23
C SER A 406 -36.23 -29.09 13.98
N GLY A 407 -35.87 -30.33 13.65
CA GLY A 407 -36.41 -31.06 12.51
C GLY A 407 -35.85 -32.48 12.44
N SER A 408 -36.38 -33.35 13.30
CA SER A 408 -36.60 -34.78 13.05
C SER A 408 -35.54 -35.57 12.27
N ALA A 409 -34.69 -36.32 12.99
CA ALA A 409 -34.35 -37.68 12.60
C ALA A 409 -34.00 -38.50 13.84
N GLU A 410 -34.89 -39.42 14.10
CA GLU A 410 -34.94 -40.45 15.12
C GLU A 410 -33.81 -41.49 14.92
N ALA A 411 -33.46 -42.17 16.02
CA ALA A 411 -32.87 -43.51 16.11
C ALA A 411 -31.40 -43.65 16.60
N SER A 412 -31.31 -44.45 17.68
CA SER A 412 -30.16 -45.16 18.26
C SER A 412 -29.27 -44.44 19.27
N SER A 413 -29.67 -44.58 20.55
CA SER A 413 -28.86 -45.15 21.65
C SER A 413 -27.67 -46.00 21.17
N SER A 414 -26.51 -46.11 21.79
CA SER A 414 -25.95 -45.69 23.08
C SER A 414 -24.44 -46.05 23.01
N PRO A 415 -23.62 -45.62 23.98
CA PRO A 415 -22.17 -45.61 23.89
C PRO A 415 -21.55 -46.87 24.51
N GLU A 416 -20.49 -47.41 23.90
CA GLU A 416 -19.58 -48.31 24.60
C GLU A 416 -18.15 -47.77 24.60
N SER A 417 -17.68 -47.67 25.84
CA SER A 417 -16.36 -47.37 26.35
C SER A 417 -15.34 -48.42 25.91
N GLY A 418 -14.06 -48.04 25.84
CA GLY A 418 -13.02 -49.01 25.52
C GLY A 418 -11.60 -48.48 25.55
N TRP A 419 -11.11 -48.16 26.74
CA TRP A 419 -9.67 -48.03 27.02
C TRP A 419 -8.89 -49.30 26.62
N ARG A 420 -7.81 -49.15 25.82
CA ARG A 420 -6.43 -49.69 26.03
C ARG A 420 -5.72 -50.19 24.76
N ARG A 421 -4.47 -49.70 24.67
CA ARG A 421 -3.21 -50.38 24.32
C ARG A 421 -3.06 -51.10 22.97
N SER A 422 -1.98 -50.64 22.33
CA SER A 422 -0.84 -51.40 21.83
C SER A 422 -0.80 -51.86 20.36
N SER A 423 0.29 -51.39 19.75
CA SER A 423 1.15 -52.05 18.76
C SER A 423 0.89 -51.75 17.26
N PRO A 424 1.98 -51.77 16.46
CA PRO A 424 2.13 -50.96 15.27
C PRO A 424 1.78 -51.74 14.00
N ARG A 425 0.97 -51.15 13.11
CA ARG A 425 0.79 -51.68 11.76
C ARG A 425 1.57 -50.85 10.75
N ALA A 426 2.65 -51.47 10.29
CA ALA A 426 3.38 -51.11 9.09
C ALA A 426 2.44 -51.01 7.89
N SER A 427 2.44 -49.87 7.21
CA SER A 427 2.01 -49.75 5.83
C SER A 427 3.24 -49.45 4.96
N ARG A 428 3.73 -50.52 4.32
CA ARG A 428 4.66 -50.44 3.20
C ARG A 428 3.99 -49.66 2.07
N ILE A 429 4.44 -48.44 1.80
CA ILE A 429 4.21 -47.79 0.51
C ILE A 429 5.40 -48.12 -0.38
N ARG A 430 5.15 -49.00 -1.36
CA ARG A 430 6.10 -49.34 -2.44
C ARG A 430 6.41 -48.06 -3.22
N ARG A 431 7.70 -47.68 -3.30
CA ARG A 431 8.22 -46.75 -4.29
C ARG A 431 8.54 -47.51 -5.58
N PRO A 432 8.18 -47.03 -6.78
CA PRO A 432 8.72 -47.59 -8.02
C PRO A 432 10.18 -47.18 -8.18
N VAL A 433 10.99 -48.17 -8.56
CA VAL A 433 12.44 -48.09 -8.83
C VAL A 433 12.69 -47.35 -10.15
N PRO A 434 13.69 -46.45 -10.25
CA PRO A 434 14.11 -45.88 -11.53
C PRO A 434 14.89 -46.93 -12.33
N GLY A 435 14.42 -47.20 -13.55
CA GLY A 435 15.07 -48.10 -14.50
C GLY A 435 16.42 -47.56 -14.97
N THR A 436 17.40 -48.46 -14.95
CA THR A 436 18.78 -48.29 -15.42
C THR A 436 18.88 -48.09 -16.93
N ALA A 437 19.77 -47.20 -17.34
CA ALA A 437 20.16 -46.90 -18.72
C ALA A 437 20.74 -48.11 -19.47
N PRO A 438 20.60 -48.16 -20.81
CA PRO A 438 21.48 -48.96 -21.66
C PRO A 438 22.64 -48.13 -22.19
N SER A 439 23.84 -48.66 -21.97
CA SER A 439 25.11 -48.23 -22.58
C SER A 439 25.09 -48.37 -24.10
N THR A 440 25.51 -47.34 -24.83
CA THR A 440 26.07 -47.51 -26.19
C THR A 440 27.33 -46.67 -26.33
N ARG A 441 28.44 -47.38 -26.57
CA ARG A 441 29.72 -46.86 -27.07
C ARG A 441 29.62 -46.51 -28.55
N ARG A 442 30.24 -45.41 -28.99
CA ARG A 442 31.12 -45.25 -30.17
C ARG A 442 31.35 -43.74 -30.40
N ARG A 443 32.58 -43.24 -30.22
CA ARG A 443 33.58 -42.94 -31.28
C ARG A 443 33.03 -42.01 -32.37
N ALA A 444 33.32 -40.71 -32.28
CA ALA A 444 34.31 -39.98 -33.08
C ALA A 444 34.49 -38.59 -32.46
#